data_AF-A0AAD8AXU2-F1
#
_entry.id   AF-A0AAD8AXU2-F1
#
_cell.length_a   1.000
_cell.length_b   1.000
_cell.length_c   1.000
_cell.angle_alpha   90.00
_cell.angle_beta   90.00
_cell.angle_gamma   90.00
#
_symmetry.space_group_name_H-M   'P 1'
#
loop_
_entity.id
_entity.type
_entity.pdbx_description
1 polymer ?
#
loop_
_entity_poly.entity_id
_entity_poly.type
_entity_poly.pdbx_seq_one_letter_code
_entity_poly.pdbx_strand_id
1 'polypeptide(L)'
;MALNLICVVVILLYNHLDKVCPESTIEPSNDAMFCVYKGKSYMVGSSFKPDDCTFCDCETNGEYICAMSSCAVPDCPKPVKVAGHCCLVCV
;
A
#
# COMPACT_ATOMS: atom_id res chain seq x y z
N MET A 1 -21.73 -3.59 -20.00
CA MET A 1 -22.22 -4.90 -19.51
C MET A 1 -21.30 -5.94 -20.13
N ALA A 2 -20.26 -6.35 -19.40
CA ALA A 2 -20.23 -7.57 -18.57
C ALA A 2 -20.22 -8.82 -19.46
N LEU A 3 -19.36 -9.82 -19.30
CA LEU A 3 -18.21 -10.10 -18.42
C LEU A 3 -17.63 -11.42 -19.00
N ASN A 4 -16.32 -11.65 -18.81
CA ASN A 4 -15.67 -12.96 -18.64
C ASN A 4 -15.17 -13.81 -19.83
N LEU A 5 -14.00 -14.40 -19.53
CA LEU A 5 -13.45 -15.71 -19.93
C LEU A 5 -12.62 -15.68 -21.26
N ILE A 6 -11.34 -16.05 -21.36
CA ILE A 6 -10.49 -17.01 -20.63
C ILE A 6 -9.00 -16.66 -20.84
N CYS A 7 -8.18 -16.89 -19.80
CA CYS A 7 -6.72 -17.03 -19.81
C CYS A 7 -6.11 -17.51 -21.14
N VAL A 8 -5.21 -16.74 -21.75
CA VAL A 8 -4.28 -17.29 -22.74
C VAL A 8 -3.19 -18.04 -21.98
N VAL A 9 -3.35 -19.34 -21.96
CA VAL A 9 -2.42 -20.31 -21.42
C VAL A 9 -1.15 -20.31 -22.29
N VAL A 10 -0.10 -19.58 -21.89
CA VAL A 10 1.24 -19.72 -22.48
C VAL A 10 1.93 -20.91 -21.82
N ILE A 11 1.50 -22.13 -22.20
CA ILE A 11 2.28 -23.35 -21.95
C ILE A 11 3.38 -23.39 -23.01
N LEU A 12 4.59 -23.79 -22.56
CA LEU A 12 5.84 -23.97 -23.30
C LEU A 12 6.70 -22.69 -23.40
N LEU A 13 7.56 -22.44 -22.40
CA LEU A 13 9.03 -22.42 -22.66
C LEU A 13 9.94 -22.06 -21.47
N TYR A 14 9.49 -21.52 -20.33
CA TYR A 14 10.45 -21.17 -19.27
C TYR A 14 10.00 -21.48 -17.84
N ASN A 15 10.94 -22.09 -17.12
CA ASN A 15 10.89 -22.60 -15.76
C ASN A 15 10.63 -21.50 -14.70
N HIS A 16 9.76 -21.82 -13.74
CA HIS A 16 9.72 -21.33 -12.35
C HIS A 16 9.83 -19.80 -12.10
N LEU A 17 8.75 -19.05 -12.34
CA LEU A 17 8.41 -17.93 -11.47
C LEU A 17 6.89 -17.73 -11.44
N ASP A 18 6.38 -17.59 -10.22
CA ASP A 18 4.98 -17.66 -9.83
C ASP A 18 3.96 -16.90 -10.70
N LYS A 19 2.76 -17.46 -10.70
CA LYS A 19 1.48 -16.92 -11.16
C LYS A 19 1.38 -15.41 -10.89
N VAL A 20 1.44 -14.58 -11.93
CA VAL A 20 0.99 -13.19 -11.87
C VAL A 20 -0.24 -13.00 -12.74
N CYS A 21 -1.37 -12.86 -12.06
CA CYS A 21 -2.56 -12.13 -12.48
C CYS A 21 -3.13 -11.46 -11.21
N PRO A 22 -3.56 -10.19 -11.20
CA PRO A 22 -3.03 -9.00 -11.84
C PRO A 22 -2.41 -8.07 -10.78
N GLU A 23 -1.15 -7.66 -10.89
CA GLU A 23 -0.79 -6.37 -10.32
C GLU A 23 -1.06 -5.37 -11.43
N SER A 24 -2.01 -4.48 -11.21
CA SER A 24 -2.44 -3.50 -12.21
C SER A 24 -1.23 -2.63 -12.55
N THR A 25 -0.49 -2.97 -13.59
CA THR A 25 0.28 -1.97 -14.34
C THR A 25 -0.76 -1.04 -14.93
N ILE A 26 -1.15 -0.04 -14.14
CA ILE A 26 -1.88 1.12 -14.61
C ILE A 26 -0.90 1.80 -15.56
N GLU A 27 -1.06 1.55 -16.86
CA GLU A 27 -0.56 2.49 -17.84
C GLU A 27 -1.20 3.85 -17.49
N PRO A 28 -0.43 4.95 -17.37
CA PRO A 28 -0.94 6.21 -16.86
C PRO A 28 -1.94 6.82 -17.84
N SER A 29 -3.20 6.43 -17.73
CA SER A 29 -4.30 7.27 -18.20
C SER A 29 -4.37 8.42 -17.20
N ASN A 30 -4.13 9.64 -17.67
CA ASN A 30 -3.98 10.89 -16.91
C ASN A 30 -5.25 11.34 -16.11
N ASP A 31 -6.08 10.41 -15.64
CA ASP A 31 -7.36 10.62 -14.94
C ASP A 31 -7.53 9.63 -13.77
N ALA A 32 -6.47 9.31 -13.04
CA ALA A 32 -6.60 8.45 -11.86
C ALA A 32 -7.30 9.23 -10.72
N MET A 33 -8.57 8.93 -10.45
CA MET A 33 -9.34 9.55 -9.35
C MET A 33 -9.03 8.93 -7.97
N PHE A 34 -8.37 7.78 -7.93
CA PHE A 34 -8.09 7.03 -6.71
C PHE A 34 -6.75 6.29 -6.78
N CYS A 35 -6.10 6.12 -5.63
CA CYS A 35 -4.92 5.28 -5.43
C CYS A 35 -5.32 3.95 -4.78
N VAL A 36 -4.66 2.86 -5.14
CA VAL A 36 -4.90 1.54 -4.54
C VAL A 36 -3.73 1.16 -3.63
N TYR A 37 -3.97 1.09 -2.32
CA TYR A 37 -2.99 0.65 -1.33
C TYR A 37 -3.47 -0.63 -0.64
N LYS A 38 -2.70 -1.72 -0.77
CA LYS A 38 -3.02 -3.05 -0.21
C LYS A 38 -4.47 -3.51 -0.51
N GLY A 39 -4.95 -3.25 -1.72
CA GLY A 39 -6.31 -3.61 -2.16
C GLY A 39 -7.43 -2.68 -1.67
N LYS A 40 -7.11 -1.57 -0.99
CA LYS A 40 -8.07 -0.51 -0.62
C LYS A 40 -7.89 0.70 -1.53
N SER A 41 -8.99 1.32 -1.94
CA SER A 41 -8.98 2.55 -2.73
C SER A 41 -9.07 3.79 -1.84
N TYR A 42 -8.27 4.80 -2.17
CA TYR A 42 -8.22 6.10 -1.51
C TYR A 42 -8.40 7.19 -2.56
N MET A 43 -9.14 8.25 -2.25
CA MET A 43 -9.36 9.34 -3.20
C MET A 43 -8.07 10.14 -3.41
N VAL A 44 -7.87 10.64 -4.63
CA VAL A 44 -6.82 11.61 -4.90
C VAL A 44 -6.93 12.83 -3.99
N GLY A 45 -5.78 13.29 -3.50
CA GLY A 45 -5.66 14.38 -2.53
C GLY A 45 -6.02 13.97 -1.10
N SER A 46 -6.31 12.70 -0.84
CA SER A 46 -6.55 12.21 0.51
C SER A 46 -5.27 11.69 1.16
N SER A 47 -5.14 11.98 2.44
CA SER A 47 -4.12 11.42 3.32
C SER A 47 -4.74 10.32 4.18
N PHE A 48 -4.03 9.19 4.33
CA PHE A 48 -4.49 8.04 5.09
C PHE A 48 -3.37 7.41 5.93
N LYS A 49 -3.76 6.82 7.06
CA LYS A 49 -2.85 6.06 7.93
C LYS A 49 -3.28 4.59 7.95
N PRO A 50 -2.57 3.70 7.23
CA PRO A 50 -2.86 2.28 7.32
C PRO A 50 -2.46 1.68 8.67
N ASP A 51 -1.46 2.26 9.33
CA ASP A 51 -0.92 1.83 10.62
C ASP A 51 -0.54 3.07 11.46
N ASP A 52 -0.31 2.90 12.77
CA ASP A 52 0.08 4.03 13.66
C ASP A 52 1.39 4.72 13.21
N CYS A 53 2.26 4.00 12.51
CA CYS A 53 3.58 4.44 12.09
C CYS A 53 3.70 4.87 10.63
N THR A 54 2.67 4.59 9.83
CA THR A 54 2.72 4.79 8.39
C THR A 54 1.73 5.88 8.03
N PHE A 55 2.18 6.89 7.29
CA PHE A 55 1.36 7.94 6.74
C PHE A 55 1.50 7.91 5.23
N CYS A 56 0.39 7.90 4.51
CA CYS A 56 0.40 7.86 3.05
C CYS A 56 -0.47 8.96 2.49
N ASP A 57 -0.04 9.54 1.39
CA ASP A 57 -0.79 10.53 0.61
C ASP A 57 -1.08 9.94 -0.78
N CYS A 58 -2.30 10.14 -1.26
CA CYS A 58 -2.70 9.76 -2.60
C CYS A 58 -2.57 10.96 -3.53
N GLU A 59 -1.60 10.91 -4.43
CA GLU A 59 -1.26 11.98 -5.36
C GLU A 59 -2.19 11.99 -6.58
N THR A 60 -2.28 13.14 -7.24
CA THR A 60 -3.18 13.34 -8.40
C THR A 60 -2.84 12.51 -9.63
N ASN A 61 -1.66 11.91 -9.67
CA ASN A 61 -1.24 10.98 -10.73
C ASN A 61 -1.70 9.53 -10.47
N GLY A 62 -2.43 9.27 -9.38
CA GLY A 62 -2.89 7.94 -9.00
C GLY A 62 -1.84 7.11 -8.25
N GLU A 63 -0.66 7.68 -7.99
CA GLU A 63 0.36 7.08 -7.15
C GLU A 63 0.12 7.46 -5.68
N TYR A 64 0.55 6.58 -4.78
CA TYR A 64 0.57 6.89 -3.35
C TYR A 64 2.01 7.04 -2.87
N ILE A 65 2.25 8.01 -1.99
CA ILE A 65 3.54 8.23 -1.35
C ILE A 65 3.38 7.95 0.14
N CYS A 66 4.15 7.00 0.67
CA CYS A 66 4.10 6.65 2.09
C CYS A 66 5.38 7.06 2.81
N ALA A 67 5.22 7.76 3.93
CA ALA A 67 6.24 8.01 4.92
C ALA A 67 6.06 7.09 6.12
N MET A 68 7.13 6.39 6.51
CA MET A 68 7.16 5.57 7.72
C MET A 68 7.99 6.27 8.79
N SER A 69 7.42 6.46 9.96
CA SER A 69 8.16 6.99 11.10
C SER A 69 9.02 5.89 11.71
N SER A 70 10.33 6.15 11.82
CA SER A 70 11.20 5.34 12.66
C SER A 70 11.11 5.80 14.12
N CYS A 71 11.28 4.85 15.05
CA CYS A 71 11.24 5.12 16.49
C CYS A 71 12.65 5.11 17.06
N ALA A 72 12.99 6.11 17.86
CA ALA A 72 14.14 6.04 18.75
C ALA A 72 13.87 5.06 19.90
N VAL A 73 14.92 4.47 20.44
CA VAL A 73 14.82 3.65 21.67
C VAL A 73 14.64 4.61 22.85
N PRO A 74 13.51 4.53 23.59
CA PRO A 74 13.29 5.40 24.75
C PRO A 74 14.20 5.00 25.91
N ASP A 75 14.75 6.00 26.60
CA ASP A 75 15.62 5.82 27.77
C ASP A 75 14.78 5.71 29.06
N CYS A 76 14.14 4.56 29.26
CA CYS A 76 13.42 4.26 30.50
C CYS A 76 13.40 2.76 30.80
N PRO A 77 13.30 2.35 32.07
CA PRO A 77 13.43 0.94 32.46
C PRO A 77 12.31 0.05 31.90
N LYS A 78 11.15 0.61 31.56
CA LYS A 78 10.02 -0.16 31.01
C LYS A 78 9.16 0.66 30.04
N PRO A 79 9.54 0.71 28.75
CA PRO A 79 8.72 1.33 27.72
C PRO A 79 7.42 0.54 27.48
N VAL A 80 6.32 1.23 27.23
CA VAL A 80 4.99 0.63 27.03
C VAL A 80 4.44 0.97 25.64
N LYS A 81 3.85 0.00 24.95
CA LYS A 81 3.13 0.21 23.68
C LYS A 81 1.71 0.69 23.99
N VAL A 82 1.45 1.95 23.73
CA VAL A 82 0.11 2.55 23.90
C VAL A 82 -0.64 2.50 22.56
N ALA A 83 -1.92 2.14 22.59
CA ALA A 83 -2.76 2.11 21.39
C ALA A 83 -2.85 3.50 20.75
N GLY A 84 -2.72 3.57 19.41
CA GLY A 84 -2.72 4.82 18.66
C GLY A 84 -1.37 5.56 18.66
N HIS A 85 -0.36 5.07 19.37
CA HIS A 85 1.01 5.59 19.29
C HIS A 85 1.87 4.68 18.42
N CYS A 86 2.60 5.25 17.46
CA CYS A 86 3.57 4.50 16.68
C CYS A 86 4.67 3.88 17.55
N CYS A 87 5.25 4.68 18.44
CA CYS A 87 6.41 4.28 19.23
C CYS A 87 6.04 3.86 20.66
N LEU A 88 6.97 3.18 21.32
CA LEU A 88 6.88 2.92 22.76
C LEU A 88 7.03 4.25 23.51
N VAL A 89 6.22 4.44 24.55
CA VAL A 89 6.26 5.61 25.40
C VAL A 89 6.63 5.23 26.82
N CYS A 90 7.24 6.15 27.55
CA CYS A 90 7.47 6.03 28.98
C CYS A 90 6.29 6.67 29.70
N VAL A 91 5.66 5.91 30.59
CA VAL A 91 4.53 6.35 31.42
C VAL A 91 4.89 6.24 32.89
#